data_AF-A0A2N2ZA34-F1
#
_entry.id   AF-A0A2N2ZA34-F1
#
_cell.length_a   1.000
_cell.length_b   1.000
_cell.length_c   1.000
_cell.angle_alpha   90.00
_cell.angle_beta   90.00
_cell.angle_gamma   90.00
#
_symmetry.space_group_name_H-M   'P 1'
#
loop_
_entity.id
_entity.type
_entity.pdbx_description
1 polymer ?
#
loop_
_entity_poly.entity_id
_entity_poly.type
_entity_poly.pdbx_seq_one_letter_code
_entity_poly.pdbx_strand_id
1 'polypeptide(L)'
;GNSGVFIRSTVDGVKVSGWQVEVAPPGQHSGGIYESYGRGWLIIPEPEKEQALKMGEWNTMKIKVVGSEVTTWLNGTKMVHIKDEKIGKGEGGIALQIHSGGGIKVLWRNIFIREL
;
A
#
# COMPACT_ATOMS: atom_id res chain seq x y z
N GLY A 1 -2.65 13.81 -5.76
CA GLY A 1 -1.41 13.31 -5.14
C GLY A 1 -1.79 12.21 -4.17
N ASN A 2 -0.86 11.30 -3.98
CA ASN A 2 -1.06 10.00 -3.36
C ASN A 2 -0.03 9.79 -2.25
N SER A 3 -0.17 8.66 -1.58
CA SER A 3 0.70 8.15 -0.54
C SER A 3 0.65 6.63 -0.62
N GLY A 4 1.25 5.95 0.35
CA GLY A 4 1.22 4.51 0.42
C GLY A 4 1.95 3.98 1.64
N VAL A 5 1.69 2.72 1.94
CA VAL A 5 2.39 1.97 2.98
C VAL A 5 3.32 0.99 2.30
N PHE A 6 4.62 1.22 2.43
CA PHE A 6 5.65 0.32 1.94
C PHE A 6 5.76 -0.93 2.81
N ILE A 7 6.03 -2.07 2.19
CA ILE A 7 6.27 -3.36 2.84
C ILE A 7 7.57 -3.97 2.29
N ARG A 8 8.38 -4.57 3.18
CA ARG A 8 9.65 -5.21 2.81
C ARG A 8 10.54 -4.30 1.97
N SER A 9 10.59 -3.02 2.34
CA SER A 9 11.24 -1.98 1.54
C SER A 9 12.50 -1.43 2.22
N THR A 10 13.42 -0.94 1.40
CA THR A 10 14.62 -0.23 1.85
C THR A 10 14.55 1.23 1.44
N VAL A 11 15.23 2.09 2.20
CA VAL A 11 15.27 3.54 1.97
C VAL A 11 16.72 3.97 1.79
N ASP A 12 17.01 4.63 0.68
CA ASP A 12 18.31 5.25 0.37
C ASP A 12 18.09 6.74 0.05
N GLY A 13 18.46 7.60 1.00
CA GLY A 13 18.15 9.02 0.96
C GLY A 13 16.63 9.25 0.88
N VAL A 14 16.16 9.72 -0.28
CA VAL A 14 14.73 9.95 -0.58
C VAL A 14 14.11 8.86 -1.44
N LYS A 15 14.91 7.88 -1.90
CA LYS A 15 14.45 6.79 -2.76
C LYS A 15 14.01 5.62 -1.90
N VAL A 16 12.76 5.20 -2.06
CA VAL A 16 12.25 3.96 -1.44
C VAL A 16 12.22 2.86 -2.51
N SER A 17 12.88 1.74 -2.24
CA SER A 17 12.86 0.56 -3.10
C SER A 17 12.04 -0.54 -2.44
N GLY A 18 11.06 -1.07 -3.16
CA GLY A 18 10.19 -2.14 -2.66
C GLY A 18 8.75 -1.95 -3.10
N TRP A 19 7.83 -2.49 -2.31
CA TRP A 19 6.42 -2.59 -2.66
C TRP A 19 5.58 -1.71 -1.76
N GLN A 20 4.63 -0.99 -2.34
CA GLN A 20 3.69 -0.14 -1.60
C GLN A 20 2.26 -0.62 -1.81
N VAL A 21 1.48 -0.52 -0.74
CA VAL A 21 0.02 -0.54 -0.83
C VAL A 21 -0.46 0.90 -0.98
N GLU A 22 -1.17 1.17 -2.07
CA GLU A 22 -1.54 2.52 -2.49
C GLU A 22 -2.54 3.18 -1.52
N VAL A 23 -2.34 4.48 -1.26
CA VAL A 23 -3.33 5.38 -0.67
C VAL A 23 -3.50 6.59 -1.60
N ALA A 24 -4.62 6.64 -2.31
CA ALA A 24 -4.91 7.65 -3.31
C ALA A 24 -6.39 8.06 -3.31
N PRO A 25 -6.75 9.18 -3.96
CA PRO A 25 -8.14 9.60 -4.12
C PRO A 25 -9.03 8.53 -4.79
N PRO A 26 -10.38 8.68 -4.76
CA PRO A 26 -11.29 7.79 -5.45
C PRO A 26 -10.93 7.63 -6.94
N GLY A 27 -11.02 6.41 -7.47
CA GLY A 27 -10.66 6.11 -8.86
C GLY A 27 -9.17 5.88 -9.09
N GLN A 28 -8.34 5.93 -8.04
CA GLN A 28 -6.87 5.80 -8.13
C GLN A 28 -6.34 4.59 -7.35
N HIS A 29 -7.14 3.52 -7.26
CA HIS A 29 -6.68 2.18 -6.87
C HIS A 29 -6.16 2.03 -5.42
N SER A 30 -6.70 2.79 -4.47
CA SER A 30 -6.40 2.62 -3.04
C SER A 30 -6.51 1.15 -2.60
N GLY A 31 -5.48 0.65 -1.93
CA GLY A 31 -5.37 -0.76 -1.53
C GLY A 31 -4.77 -1.70 -2.60
N GLY A 32 -4.50 -1.22 -3.81
CA GLY A 32 -3.68 -1.92 -4.82
C GLY A 32 -2.21 -2.00 -4.44
N ILE A 33 -1.42 -2.78 -5.18
CA ILE A 33 0.01 -3.00 -4.90
C ILE A 33 0.85 -2.49 -6.08
N TYR A 34 1.79 -1.60 -5.77
CA TYR A 34 2.70 -0.97 -6.72
C TYR A 34 4.15 -1.18 -6.30
N GLU A 35 5.06 -1.39 -7.25
CA GLU A 35 6.50 -1.54 -6.99
C GLU A 35 7.27 -0.30 -7.48
N SER A 36 7.75 0.51 -6.52
CA SER A 36 8.46 1.76 -6.80
C SER A 36 9.84 1.49 -7.41
N TYR A 37 10.14 2.21 -8.50
CA TYR A 37 11.38 2.07 -9.28
C TYR A 37 11.64 0.64 -9.80
N GLY A 38 10.61 -0.19 -9.82
CA GLY A 38 10.65 -1.55 -10.35
C GLY A 38 9.54 -1.75 -11.36
N ARG A 39 8.70 -2.75 -11.14
CA ARG A 39 7.68 -3.20 -12.11
C ARG A 39 6.46 -2.29 -12.27
N GLY A 40 6.25 -1.31 -11.39
CA GLY A 40 5.04 -0.51 -11.39
C GLY A 40 3.84 -1.25 -10.79
N TRP A 41 2.64 -1.09 -11.36
CA TRP A 41 1.43 -1.75 -10.84
C TRP A 41 1.54 -3.27 -10.95
N LEU A 42 1.52 -3.96 -9.80
CA LEU A 42 1.49 -5.42 -9.74
C LEU A 42 0.07 -5.94 -9.77
N ILE A 43 -0.83 -5.24 -9.06
CA ILE A 43 -2.27 -5.50 -9.07
C ILE A 43 -3.02 -4.24 -8.66
N ILE A 44 -4.18 -4.02 -9.29
CA ILE A 44 -5.14 -2.99 -8.91
C ILE A 44 -6.43 -3.66 -8.41
N PRO A 45 -7.21 -3.01 -7.52
CA PRO A 45 -8.52 -3.51 -7.12
C PRO A 45 -9.48 -3.62 -8.32
N GLU A 46 -10.48 -4.50 -8.23
CA GLU A 46 -11.63 -4.46 -9.13
C GLU A 46 -12.37 -3.12 -8.99
N PRO A 47 -12.96 -2.57 -10.07
CA PRO A 47 -13.64 -1.27 -10.05
C PRO A 47 -14.69 -1.13 -8.93
N GLU A 48 -15.45 -2.19 -8.67
CA GLU A 48 -16.51 -2.20 -7.66
C GLU A 48 -15.95 -2.13 -6.23
N LYS A 49 -14.68 -2.48 -6.02
CA LYS A 49 -14.04 -2.41 -4.70
C LYS A 49 -13.58 -1.00 -4.36
N GLU A 50 -13.38 -0.13 -5.36
CA GLU A 50 -12.91 1.24 -5.14
C GLU A 50 -13.86 2.07 -4.28
N GLN A 51 -15.15 1.73 -4.28
CA GLN A 51 -16.17 2.35 -3.40
C GLN A 51 -15.94 2.10 -1.90
N ALA A 52 -15.02 1.21 -1.53
CA ALA A 52 -14.65 0.98 -0.13
C ALA A 52 -13.96 2.20 0.50
N LEU A 53 -13.35 3.07 -0.31
CA LEU A 53 -12.69 4.29 0.17
C LEU A 53 -13.70 5.33 0.63
N LYS A 54 -13.50 5.86 1.84
CA LYS A 54 -14.24 7.01 2.37
C LYS A 54 -13.40 8.27 2.27
N MET A 55 -13.57 9.03 1.18
CA MET A 55 -12.76 10.23 0.93
C MET A 55 -13.02 11.30 1.99
N GLY A 56 -11.95 11.90 2.52
CA GLY A 56 -12.03 12.91 3.59
C GLY A 56 -12.27 12.35 4.99
N GLU A 57 -12.44 11.03 5.13
CA GLU A 57 -12.67 10.35 6.40
C GLU A 57 -11.50 9.45 6.80
N TRP A 58 -11.55 8.96 8.05
CA TRP A 58 -10.63 7.92 8.50
C TRP A 58 -10.96 6.57 7.86
N ASN A 59 -9.95 5.99 7.21
CA ASN A 59 -10.02 4.67 6.61
C ASN A 59 -9.14 3.70 7.39
N THR A 60 -9.57 2.45 7.51
CA THR A 60 -8.76 1.38 8.13
C THR A 60 -8.17 0.50 7.03
N MET A 61 -6.85 0.51 6.91
CA MET A 61 -6.11 -0.39 6.03
C MET A 61 -5.58 -1.58 6.82
N LYS A 62 -5.68 -2.78 6.24
CA LYS A 62 -4.99 -3.97 6.73
C LYS A 62 -4.15 -4.55 5.62
N ILE A 63 -2.93 -4.94 5.94
CA ILE A 63 -1.99 -5.58 5.03
C ILE A 63 -1.53 -6.86 5.70
N LYS A 64 -1.68 -7.99 5.02
CA LYS A 64 -1.17 -9.30 5.47
C LYS A 64 -0.14 -9.77 4.46
N VAL A 65 1.07 -10.03 4.93
CA VAL A 65 2.16 -10.57 4.14
C VAL A 65 2.62 -11.86 4.82
N VAL A 66 2.54 -13.00 4.12
CA VAL A 66 3.01 -14.31 4.60
C VAL A 66 3.73 -15.02 3.46
N GLY A 67 5.02 -15.27 3.62
CA GLY A 67 5.83 -15.80 2.51
C GLY A 67 5.73 -14.88 1.28
N SER A 68 5.40 -15.45 0.11
CA SER A 68 5.16 -14.70 -1.13
C SER A 68 3.74 -14.17 -1.29
N GLU A 69 2.83 -14.39 -0.33
CA GLU A 69 1.45 -13.95 -0.43
C GLU A 69 1.21 -12.60 0.23
N VAL A 70 0.56 -11.69 -0.50
CA VAL A 70 0.12 -10.39 -0.01
C VAL A 70 -1.38 -10.27 -0.18
N THR A 71 -2.07 -9.87 0.88
CA THR A 71 -3.49 -9.52 0.82
C THR A 71 -3.71 -8.17 1.49
N THR A 72 -4.54 -7.34 0.89
CA THR A 72 -4.88 -6.00 1.40
C THR A 72 -6.38 -5.89 1.64
N TRP A 73 -6.74 -5.06 2.62
CA TRP A 73 -8.12 -4.69 2.90
C TRP A 73 -8.23 -3.19 3.15
N LEU A 74 -9.36 -2.62 2.77
CA LEU A 74 -9.76 -1.25 3.07
C LEU A 74 -11.15 -1.27 3.69
N ASN A 75 -11.28 -0.76 4.91
CA ASN A 75 -12.54 -0.71 5.66
C ASN A 75 -13.25 -2.09 5.77
N GLY A 76 -12.47 -3.17 5.86
CA GLY A 76 -12.97 -4.54 5.93
C GLY A 76 -13.18 -5.22 4.57
N THR A 77 -13.25 -4.46 3.48
CA THR A 77 -13.34 -5.00 2.13
C THR A 77 -11.98 -5.50 1.66
N LYS A 78 -11.90 -6.77 1.22
CA LYS A 78 -10.68 -7.32 0.60
C LYS A 78 -10.45 -6.64 -0.74
N MET A 79 -9.33 -5.94 -0.89
CA MET A 79 -9.04 -5.16 -2.10
C MET A 79 -8.34 -6.03 -3.13
N VAL A 80 -7.15 -6.54 -2.81
CA VAL A 80 -6.38 -7.41 -3.70
C VAL A 80 -5.74 -8.58 -2.96
N HIS A 81 -5.39 -9.61 -3.71
CA HIS A 81 -4.53 -10.70 -3.28
C HIS A 81 -3.59 -11.05 -4.41
N ILE A 82 -2.30 -11.21 -4.10
CA ILE A 82 -1.29 -11.70 -5.05
C ILE A 82 -0.36 -12.69 -4.36
N LYS A 83 0.18 -13.60 -5.18
CA LYS A 83 1.38 -14.37 -4.85
C LYS A 83 2.52 -13.87 -5.72
N ASP A 84 3.55 -13.33 -5.10
CA ASP A 84 4.70 -12.73 -5.78
C ASP A 84 6.02 -13.17 -5.12
N GLU A 85 6.81 -13.94 -5.85
CA GLU A 85 8.06 -14.52 -5.34
C GLU A 85 9.14 -13.47 -5.06
N LYS A 86 9.12 -12.30 -5.72
CA LYS A 86 10.07 -11.22 -5.41
C LYS A 86 9.70 -10.57 -4.08
N ILE A 87 8.41 -10.30 -3.84
CA ILE A 87 7.94 -9.87 -2.52
C ILE A 87 8.34 -10.91 -1.49
N GLY A 88 8.14 -12.20 -1.77
CA GLY A 88 8.50 -13.33 -0.91
C GLY A 88 9.93 -13.32 -0.39
N LYS A 89 10.88 -12.90 -1.23
CA LYS A 89 12.31 -12.78 -0.90
C LYS A 89 12.71 -11.42 -0.35
N GLY A 90 11.77 -10.47 -0.30
CA GLY A 90 12.03 -9.13 0.19
C GLY A 90 12.28 -9.09 1.69
N GLU A 91 13.33 -8.39 2.08
CA GLU A 91 13.62 -8.03 3.47
C GLU A 91 13.70 -6.51 3.57
N GLY A 92 13.17 -5.94 4.65
CA GLY A 92 13.17 -4.50 4.83
C GLY A 92 12.11 -4.02 5.81
N GLY A 93 11.98 -2.70 5.89
CA GLY A 93 11.07 -2.03 6.79
C GLY A 93 9.67 -1.82 6.22
N ILE A 94 8.82 -1.27 7.08
CA ILE A 94 7.56 -0.63 6.70
C ILE A 94 7.81 0.87 6.72
N ALA A 95 7.40 1.58 5.66
CA ALA A 95 7.54 3.02 5.57
C ALA A 95 6.24 3.68 5.10
N LEU A 96 5.98 4.90 5.53
CA LEU A 96 4.83 5.69 5.10
C LEU A 96 5.31 6.72 4.09
N GLN A 97 4.75 6.70 2.88
CA GLN A 97 5.16 7.61 1.82
C GLN A 97 4.69 9.03 2.09
N ILE A 98 5.58 10.00 1.93
CA ILE A 98 5.23 11.42 1.78
C ILE A 98 5.57 11.78 0.34
N HIS A 99 4.55 11.85 -0.53
CA HIS A 99 4.77 12.28 -1.91
C HIS A 99 4.90 13.81 -1.95
N SER A 100 5.92 14.30 -2.66
CA SER A 100 6.12 15.74 -2.86
C SER A 100 5.17 16.28 -3.94
N GLY A 101 4.79 17.56 -3.83
CA GLY A 101 4.02 18.28 -4.85
C GLY A 101 2.50 18.01 -4.82
N GLY A 102 1.73 18.94 -4.26
CA GLY A 102 0.27 18.94 -4.45
C GLY A 102 -0.57 19.42 -3.27
N GLY A 103 0.02 19.86 -2.15
CA GLY A 103 -0.75 20.38 -1.00
C GLY A 103 -1.60 19.34 -0.28
N ILE A 104 -1.29 18.05 -0.44
CA ILE A 104 -2.06 16.96 0.13
C ILE A 104 -1.49 16.59 1.49
N LYS A 105 -2.40 16.48 2.46
CA LYS A 105 -2.10 16.10 3.83
C LYS A 105 -2.70 14.71 4.08
N VAL A 106 -1.83 13.72 4.21
CA VAL A 106 -2.23 12.38 4.65
C VAL A 106 -1.91 12.26 6.14
N LEU A 107 -2.88 11.75 6.90
CA LEU A 107 -2.77 11.57 8.34
C LEU A 107 -2.85 10.08 8.67
N TRP A 108 -1.97 9.63 9.57
CA TRP A 108 -1.91 8.25 10.01
C TRP A 108 -2.14 8.19 11.52
N ARG A 109 -2.90 7.19 11.98
CA ARG A 109 -3.12 6.90 13.40
C ARG A 109 -3.36 5.41 13.58
N ASN A 110 -3.25 4.93 14.82
CA ASN A 110 -3.57 3.54 15.19
C ASN A 110 -2.77 2.51 14.37
N ILE A 111 -1.46 2.73 14.25
CA ILE A 111 -0.55 1.85 13.52
C ILE A 111 -0.12 0.71 14.44
N PHE A 112 -0.43 -0.52 14.03
CA PHE A 112 -0.06 -1.74 14.76
C PHE A 112 0.58 -2.73 13.82
N ILE A 113 1.56 -3.48 14.33
CA ILE A 113 2.21 -4.58 13.62
C ILE A 113 2.15 -5.84 14.48
N ARG A 114 1.96 -6.99 13.83
CA ARG A 114 2.02 -8.31 14.47
C ARG A 114 2.73 -9.27 13.52
N GLU A 115 3.78 -9.88 14.00
CA GLU A 115 4.47 -10.98 13.32
C GLU A 115 3.58 -12.24 13.29
N LEU A 116 3.70 -13.04 12.24
CA LEU A 116 2.83 -14.20 11.98
C LEU A 116 3.62 -15.50 11.92
#